data_AF-A0A650DSG1-F1
#
_entry.id   AF-A0A650DSG1-F1
#
_cell.length_a   1.000
_cell.length_b   1.000
_cell.length_c   1.000
_cell.angle_alpha   90.00
_cell.angle_beta   90.00
_cell.angle_gamma   90.00
#
_symmetry.space_group_name_H-M   'P 1'
#
loop_
_entity.id
_entity.type
_entity.pdbx_description
1 polymer ?
#
loop_
_entity_poly.entity_id
_entity_poly.type
_entity_poly.pdbx_seq_one_letter_code
_entity_poly.pdbx_strand_id
1 'polypeptide(L)'
;VGTLKEADLKGKRVFVRVDLNVPLDDNLNITDDTRIRAAVPTIKYLTGYGAKVILSSHLGRPKGVTPKYSLKPLVPRLSELLGTEV
;
A
#
# COMPACT_ATOMS: atom_id res chain seq x y z
N VAL A 1 1.01 23.12 -2.12
CA VAL A 1 1.25 21.68 -2.34
C VAL A 1 2.15 21.55 -3.55
N GLY A 2 3.27 20.83 -3.46
CA GLY A 2 4.22 20.66 -4.57
C GLY A 2 4.05 19.29 -5.22
N THR A 3 4.23 19.22 -6.54
CA THR A 3 4.33 17.96 -7.27
C THR A 3 5.77 17.48 -7.23
N LEU A 4 6.01 16.27 -6.75
CA LEU A 4 7.33 15.64 -6.77
C LEU A 4 7.70 15.36 -8.23
N LYS A 5 8.89 15.76 -8.66
CA LYS A 5 9.44 15.43 -9.99
C LYS A 5 10.42 14.27 -9.86
N GLU A 6 10.87 13.72 -10.98
CA GLU A 6 11.88 12.65 -11.01
C GLU A 6 13.13 12.99 -10.17
N ALA A 7 13.63 14.22 -10.28
CA ALA A 7 14.82 14.68 -9.55
C ALA A 7 14.64 14.63 -8.03
N ASP A 8 13.41 14.75 -7.53
CA ASP A 8 13.10 14.67 -6.10
C ASP A 8 13.04 13.22 -5.60
N LEU A 9 12.89 12.24 -6.49
CA LEU A 9 12.53 10.85 -6.17
C LEU A 9 13.67 9.85 -6.36
N LYS A 10 14.51 10.07 -7.37
CA LYS A 10 15.55 9.10 -7.76
C LYS A 10 16.49 8.77 -6.61
N GLY A 11 16.54 7.49 -6.22
CA GLY A 11 17.38 6.98 -5.16
C GLY A 11 16.93 7.33 -3.73
N LYS A 12 15.81 8.06 -3.57
CA LYS A 12 15.27 8.42 -2.25
C LYS A 12 14.48 7.26 -1.66
N ARG A 13 14.41 7.23 -0.32
CA ARG A 13 13.45 6.41 0.42
C ARG A 13 12.23 7.26 0.72
N VAL A 14 11.05 6.81 0.30
CA VAL A 14 9.79 7.55 0.45
C VAL A 14 8.85 6.76 1.33
N PHE A 15 8.46 7.33 2.46
CA PHE A 15 7.40 6.79 3.30
C PHE A 15 6.05 7.28 2.79
N VAL A 16 5.13 6.37 2.48
CA VAL A 16 3.80 6.69 2.00
C VAL A 16 2.77 6.13 2.96
N ARG A 17 2.02 7.03 3.60
CA ARG A 17 0.82 6.66 4.34
C ARG A 17 -0.32 6.48 3.35
N VAL A 18 -0.80 5.26 3.21
CA VAL A 18 -1.85 4.88 2.24
C VAL A 18 -3.10 4.39 2.97
N ASP A 19 -4.26 4.54 2.35
CA ASP A 19 -5.50 3.89 2.83
C ASP A 19 -5.62 2.50 2.21
N LEU A 20 -5.36 1.47 3.01
CA LEU A 20 -5.54 0.06 2.68
C LEU A 20 -6.57 -0.58 3.63
N ASN A 21 -7.40 0.23 4.29
CA ASN A 21 -8.44 -0.27 5.18
C ASN A 21 -9.61 -0.80 4.35
N VAL A 22 -9.49 -2.04 3.88
CA VAL A 22 -10.47 -2.76 3.05
C VAL A 22 -11.29 -3.74 3.86
N PRO A 23 -12.54 -4.04 3.45
CA PRO A 23 -13.32 -5.10 4.06
C PRO A 23 -12.68 -6.48 3.76
N LEU A 24 -12.62 -7.32 4.79
CA LEU A 24 -12.22 -8.72 4.70
C LEU A 24 -13.38 -9.61 5.14
N ASP A 25 -13.52 -10.78 4.53
CA ASP A 25 -14.42 -11.85 5.02
C ASP A 25 -13.81 -12.59 6.22
N ASP A 26 -14.55 -13.58 6.76
CA ASP A 26 -14.11 -14.39 7.90
C ASP A 26 -12.86 -15.23 7.61
N ASN A 27 -12.57 -15.50 6.33
CA ASN A 27 -11.39 -16.22 5.86
C ASN A 27 -10.22 -15.27 5.48
N LEU A 28 -10.34 -13.97 5.79
CA LEU A 28 -9.37 -12.91 5.47
C LEU A 28 -9.21 -12.63 3.97
N ASN A 29 -10.18 -13.01 3.13
CA ASN A 29 -10.19 -12.61 1.73
C ASN A 29 -10.71 -11.18 1.59
N ILE A 30 -10.11 -10.42 0.67
CA ILE A 30 -10.56 -9.07 0.34
C ILE A 30 -11.88 -9.17 -0.45
N THR A 31 -12.92 -8.52 0.05
CA THR A 31 -14.23 -8.48 -0.62
C THR A 31 -14.40 -7.23 -1.50
N ASP A 32 -13.63 -6.18 -1.24
CA ASP A 32 -13.52 -4.98 -2.10
C ASP A 32 -12.11 -4.38 -2.00
N ASP A 33 -11.36 -4.41 -3.10
CA ASP A 33 -10.00 -3.89 -3.21
C ASP A 33 -9.91 -2.50 -3.86
N THR A 34 -11.02 -1.76 -3.94
CA THR A 34 -11.07 -0.41 -4.54
C THR A 34 -10.03 0.54 -3.93
N ARG A 35 -9.82 0.48 -2.62
CA ARG A 35 -8.81 1.31 -1.94
C ARG A 35 -7.37 0.92 -2.28
N ILE A 36 -7.11 -0.38 -2.47
CA ILE A 36 -5.79 -0.87 -2.91
C ILE A 36 -5.51 -0.34 -4.31
N ARG A 37 -6.46 -0.51 -5.24
CA ARG A 37 -6.36 0.02 -6.61
C ARG A 37 -6.14 1.53 -6.64
N ALA A 38 -6.80 2.28 -5.76
CA ALA A 38 -6.63 3.74 -5.68
C ALA A 38 -5.21 4.17 -5.27
N ALA A 39 -4.48 3.36 -4.51
CA ALA A 39 -3.10 3.65 -4.11
C ALA A 39 -2.06 3.32 -5.20
N VAL A 40 -2.37 2.39 -6.12
CA VAL A 40 -1.44 1.88 -7.13
C VAL A 40 -0.80 2.97 -8.00
N PRO A 41 -1.53 3.98 -8.53
CA PRO A 41 -0.92 5.01 -9.37
C PRO A 41 0.20 5.78 -8.66
N THR A 42 -0.01 6.16 -7.39
CA THR A 42 1.00 6.86 -6.60
C THR A 42 2.23 5.98 -6.36
N ILE A 43 2.03 4.70 -6.03
CA ILE A 43 3.13 3.76 -5.79
C ILE A 43 3.95 3.57 -7.07
N LYS A 44 3.28 3.29 -8.21
CA LYS A 44 3.93 3.12 -9.52
C LYS A 44 4.67 4.38 -9.96
N TYR A 45 4.13 5.57 -9.68
CA TYR A 45 4.80 6.84 -9.96
C TYR A 45 6.13 6.95 -9.20
N LEU A 46 6.10 6.70 -7.88
CA LEU A 46 7.28 6.80 -7.03
C LEU A 46 8.35 5.77 -7.41
N THR A 47 7.96 4.50 -7.55
CA THR A 47 8.88 3.42 -7.91
C THR A 47 9.41 3.56 -9.34
N GLY A 48 8.58 4.03 -10.27
CA GLY A 48 8.97 4.28 -11.67
C GLY A 48 10.06 5.34 -11.81
N TYR A 49 10.12 6.32 -10.91
CA TYR A 49 11.21 7.30 -10.83
C TYR A 49 12.35 6.87 -9.91
N GLY A 50 12.44 5.58 -9.55
CA GLY A 50 13.58 5.03 -8.81
C GLY A 50 13.57 5.31 -7.31
N ALA A 51 12.42 5.67 -6.72
CA ALA A 51 12.27 5.74 -5.28
C ALA A 51 12.10 4.35 -4.65
N LYS A 52 12.65 4.18 -3.45
CA LYS A 52 12.40 3.02 -2.58
C LYS A 52 11.22 3.34 -1.68
N VAL A 53 10.08 2.72 -1.94
CA VAL A 53 8.81 3.07 -1.29
C VAL A 53 8.59 2.19 -0.05
N ILE A 54 8.25 2.82 1.08
CA ILE A 54 7.83 2.15 2.32
C ILE A 54 6.36 2.51 2.54
N LEU A 55 5.49 1.52 2.54
CA LEU A 55 4.06 1.72 2.72
C LEU A 55 3.65 1.54 4.18
N SER A 56 2.70 2.33 4.62
CA SER A 56 2.10 2.19 5.93
C SER A 56 0.60 2.45 5.85
N SER A 57 -0.19 1.59 6.48
CA SER A 57 -1.63 1.78 6.60
C SER A 57 -2.16 1.35 7.97
N HIS A 58 -3.47 1.42 8.14
CA HIS A 58 -4.19 0.79 9.22
C HIS A 58 -5.19 -0.19 8.62
N LEU A 59 -5.63 -1.16 9.42
CA LEU A 59 -6.74 -2.02 9.10
C LEU A 59 -7.68 -2.08 10.30
N GLY A 60 -8.94 -1.73 10.10
CA GLY A 60 -9.93 -1.62 11.18
C GLY A 60 -9.47 -0.69 12.30
N ARG A 61 -9.81 -1.06 13.55
CA ARG A 61 -9.53 -0.27 14.76
C ARG A 61 -8.99 -1.20 15.87
N PRO A 62 -7.73 -1.64 15.77
CA PRO A 62 -7.12 -2.50 16.79
C PRO A 62 -7.05 -1.79 18.14
N LYS A 63 -7.38 -2.51 19.22
CA LYS A 63 -7.14 -2.05 20.61
C LYS A 63 -5.79 -2.53 21.16
N GLY A 64 -5.05 -3.29 20.36
CA GLY A 64 -3.77 -3.91 20.69
C GLY A 64 -3.28 -4.71 19.48
N VAL A 65 -2.09 -5.30 19.58
CA VAL A 65 -1.54 -6.14 18.51
C VAL A 65 -2.35 -7.42 18.41
N THR A 66 -2.94 -7.67 17.24
CA THR A 66 -3.72 -8.89 16.98
C THR A 66 -3.61 -9.31 15.51
N PRO A 67 -3.55 -10.62 15.21
CA PRO A 67 -3.53 -11.12 13.83
C PRO A 67 -4.73 -10.68 12.99
N LYS A 68 -5.89 -10.42 13.62
CA LYS A 68 -7.13 -10.02 12.94
C LYS A 68 -6.99 -8.75 12.09
N TYR A 69 -6.17 -7.81 12.52
CA TYR A 69 -5.95 -6.54 11.84
C TYR A 69 -4.59 -6.49 11.13
N SER A 70 -4.01 -7.66 10.83
CA SER A 70 -2.78 -7.76 10.05
C SER A 70 -3.01 -7.27 8.62
N LEU A 71 -2.03 -6.55 8.06
CA LEU A 71 -2.02 -6.19 6.64
C LEU A 71 -1.51 -7.32 5.73
N LYS A 72 -1.01 -8.43 6.31
CA LYS A 72 -0.46 -9.57 5.57
C LYS A 72 -1.39 -10.11 4.47
N PRO A 73 -2.72 -10.24 4.67
CA PRO A 73 -3.63 -10.73 3.63
C PRO A 73 -3.70 -9.83 2.38
N LEU A 74 -3.29 -8.57 2.47
CA LEU A 74 -3.32 -7.63 1.36
C LEU A 74 -2.09 -7.73 0.46
N VAL A 75 -0.99 -8.31 0.96
CA VAL A 75 0.30 -8.39 0.24
C VAL A 75 0.14 -9.05 -1.13
N PRO A 76 -0.49 -10.24 -1.29
CA PRO A 76 -0.61 -10.88 -2.61
C PRO A 76 -1.34 -10.00 -3.63
N ARG A 77 -2.43 -9.36 -3.22
CA ARG A 77 -3.22 -8.48 -4.10
C ARG A 77 -2.45 -7.22 -4.49
N LEU A 78 -1.70 -6.65 -3.54
CA LEU A 78 -0.86 -5.49 -3.82
C LEU A 78 0.28 -5.86 -4.79
N SER A 79 0.94 -7.00 -4.60
CA SER A 79 1.97 -7.52 -5.50
C SER A 79 1.44 -7.70 -6.92
N GLU A 80 0.26 -8.31 -7.06
CA GLU A 80 -0.41 -8.53 -8.35
C GLU A 80 -0.65 -7.20 -9.09
N LEU A 81 -1.22 -6.20 -8.41
CA LEU A 81 -1.55 -4.91 -9.02
C LEU A 81 -0.30 -4.08 -9.38
N LEU A 82 0.76 -4.22 -8.60
CA LEU A 82 2.04 -3.54 -8.84
C LEU A 82 2.89 -4.26 -9.89
N GLY A 83 2.69 -5.56 -10.09
CA GLY A 83 3.52 -6.39 -10.98
C GLY A 83 4.92 -6.64 -10.42
N THR A 84 5.08 -6.57 -9.09
CA THR A 84 6.35 -6.77 -8.39
C THR A 84 6.10 -7.34 -7.00
N GLU A 85 7.11 -7.97 -6.42
CA GLU A 85 7.04 -8.45 -5.04
C GLU A 85 7.13 -7.27 -4.07
N VAL A 86 6.26 -7.26 -3.06
CA VAL A 86 6.21 -6.26 -1.98
C VAL A 86 6.43 -6.88 -0.62
#